data_AF-A0A950E407-F1
#
_entry.id   AF-A0A950E407-F1
#
_cell.length_a   1.000
_cell.length_b   1.000
_cell.length_c   1.000
_cell.angle_alpha   90.00
_cell.angle_beta   90.00
_cell.angle_gamma   90.00
#
_symmetry.space_group_name_H-M   'P 1'
#
loop_
_entity.id
_entity.type
_entity.pdbx_description
1 polymer ?
#
loop_
_entity_poly.entity_id
_entity_poly.type
_entity_poly.pdbx_seq_one_letter_code
_entity_poly.pdbx_strand_id
1 'polypeptide(L)'
;MTTIASREGVAVRMTGARRKIGVGVIGFGWLGQAHTRSLLRIPTLFENRTFDADLVACSDALPARIDQAVTSFGFKRASAAWESVIEDPDVEVVWIAAPNMVHVQLVEAAAQAGKAVFCEKPVGGTPEQVARAARAARTAGVISGVGYNYRWAPLVGYARELIATGELGEITNYRGRFFSMYGADPLGLNSWRFQLDQAGYGVTSDLMSHAVDLAHMLIGPITRLTGTIETFIPERPAPGDGASHY
;
A
#
# COMPACT_ATOMS: atom_id res chain seq x y z
N MET A 1 -4.62 -37.79 -41.86
CA MET A 1 -3.47 -36.89 -42.11
C MET A 1 -4.07 -35.49 -42.16
N THR A 2 -3.97 -34.66 -41.13
CA THR A 2 -2.72 -34.04 -40.66
C THR A 2 -2.81 -33.70 -39.17
N THR A 3 -1.64 -33.74 -38.55
CA THR A 3 -1.26 -33.92 -37.15
C THR A 3 -1.67 -32.80 -36.19
N ILE A 4 -2.09 -33.22 -34.99
CA ILE A 4 -2.19 -32.40 -33.77
C ILE A 4 -0.77 -32.02 -33.34
N ALA A 5 -0.40 -30.74 -33.41
CA ALA A 5 0.85 -30.26 -32.85
C ALA A 5 0.62 -29.86 -31.37
N SER A 6 1.17 -30.68 -30.48
CA SER A 6 1.33 -30.41 -29.06
C SER A 6 2.13 -29.12 -28.83
N ARG A 7 1.58 -28.18 -28.06
CA ARG A 7 2.39 -27.14 -27.42
C ARG A 7 3.03 -27.74 -26.18
N GLU A 8 4.19 -28.36 -26.38
CA GLU A 8 5.13 -28.60 -25.28
C GLU A 8 5.67 -27.25 -24.79
N GLY A 9 5.06 -26.72 -23.74
CA GLY A 9 5.68 -25.68 -22.93
C GLY A 9 6.72 -26.32 -22.04
N VAL A 10 7.96 -26.45 -22.52
CA VAL A 10 9.11 -26.79 -21.68
C VAL A 10 9.24 -25.69 -20.63
N ALA A 11 8.88 -25.99 -19.38
CA ALA A 11 9.22 -25.16 -18.25
C ALA A 11 10.75 -25.16 -18.10
N VAL A 12 11.40 -24.14 -18.67
CA VAL A 12 12.83 -23.89 -18.46
C VAL A 12 13.01 -23.61 -16.97
N ARG A 13 13.50 -24.60 -16.22
CA ARG A 13 14.04 -24.38 -14.87
C ARG A 13 15.21 -23.41 -15.00
N MET A 14 15.00 -22.16 -14.61
CA MET A 14 16.09 -21.20 -14.41
C MET A 14 16.97 -21.74 -13.27
N THR A 15 18.13 -22.29 -13.62
CA THR A 15 19.09 -22.92 -12.70
C THR A 15 20.08 -21.93 -12.06
N GLY A 16 19.90 -20.62 -12.27
CA GLY A 16 20.66 -19.56 -11.59
C GLY A 16 19.98 -19.12 -10.29
N ALA A 17 20.79 -18.70 -9.30
CA ALA A 17 20.26 -18.03 -8.11
C ALA A 17 19.47 -16.78 -8.54
N ARG A 18 18.19 -16.68 -8.12
CA ARG A 18 17.36 -15.52 -8.42
C ARG A 18 17.96 -14.27 -7.77
N ARG A 19 17.84 -13.12 -8.43
CA ARG A 19 18.18 -11.83 -7.81
C ARG A 19 17.36 -11.68 -6.53
N LYS A 20 18.03 -11.33 -5.43
CA LYS A 20 17.35 -10.94 -4.20
C LYS A 20 17.06 -9.45 -4.22
N ILE A 21 15.89 -9.07 -3.74
CA ILE A 21 15.50 -7.67 -3.51
C ILE A 21 15.38 -7.47 -2.01
N GLY A 22 16.24 -6.64 -1.43
CA GLY A 22 16.18 -6.32 -0.01
C GLY A 22 15.00 -5.42 0.33
N VAL A 23 14.15 -5.86 1.25
CA VAL A 23 12.94 -5.13 1.66
C VAL A 23 13.08 -4.66 3.11
N GLY A 24 12.86 -3.36 3.30
CA GLY A 24 12.71 -2.72 4.60
C GLY A 24 11.25 -2.39 4.88
N VAL A 25 10.76 -2.62 6.10
CA VAL A 25 9.39 -2.25 6.51
C VAL A 25 9.43 -1.24 7.65
N ILE A 26 8.77 -0.09 7.47
CA ILE A 26 8.62 0.93 8.51
C ILE A 26 7.17 0.94 8.99
N GLY A 27 6.95 0.61 10.27
CA GLY A 27 5.62 0.43 10.85
C GLY A 27 5.17 -1.03 10.74
N PHE A 28 5.65 -1.90 11.64
CA PHE A 28 5.32 -3.32 11.58
C PHE A 28 3.83 -3.60 11.83
N GLY A 29 3.23 -2.98 12.86
CA GLY A 29 1.78 -2.83 13.04
C GLY A 29 0.87 -3.98 12.58
N TRP A 30 -0.36 -3.66 12.17
CA TRP A 30 -1.23 -4.62 11.48
C TRP A 30 -0.94 -4.65 9.96
N LEU A 31 -0.78 -3.49 9.32
CA LEU A 31 -0.48 -3.39 7.89
C LEU A 31 0.90 -3.93 7.55
N GLY A 32 1.94 -3.55 8.29
CA GLY A 32 3.30 -4.07 8.03
C GLY A 32 3.36 -5.59 8.12
N GLN A 33 2.63 -6.20 9.06
CA GLN A 33 2.46 -7.66 9.13
C GLN A 33 1.70 -8.24 7.93
N ALA A 34 0.61 -7.60 7.51
CA ALA A 34 -0.17 -8.04 6.34
C ALA A 34 0.67 -8.01 5.06
N HIS A 35 1.44 -6.94 4.87
CA HIS A 35 2.42 -6.79 3.79
C HIS A 35 3.50 -7.87 3.87
N THR A 36 4.14 -8.03 5.02
CA THR A 36 5.22 -9.02 5.21
C THR A 36 4.72 -10.44 4.95
N ARG A 37 3.52 -10.81 5.43
CA ARG A 37 2.88 -12.10 5.10
C ARG A 37 2.66 -12.27 3.61
N SER A 38 2.27 -11.22 2.90
CA SER A 38 2.06 -11.25 1.46
C SER A 38 3.38 -11.50 0.71
N LEU A 39 4.45 -10.81 1.12
CA LEU A 39 5.81 -11.00 0.60
C LEU A 39 6.29 -12.44 0.78
N LEU A 40 6.11 -13.02 1.98
CA LEU A 40 6.50 -14.40 2.28
C LEU A 40 5.73 -15.45 1.45
N ARG A 41 4.56 -15.11 0.92
CA ARG A 41 3.75 -15.99 0.05
C ARG A 41 4.11 -15.88 -1.43
N ILE A 42 4.88 -14.87 -1.84
CA ILE A 42 5.27 -14.68 -3.26
C ILE A 42 5.87 -15.98 -3.85
N PRO A 43 6.79 -16.69 -3.16
CA PRO A 43 7.37 -17.90 -3.72
C PRO A 43 6.38 -19.02 -4.04
N THR A 44 5.29 -19.14 -3.29
CA THR A 44 4.28 -20.18 -3.46
C THR A 44 3.14 -19.77 -4.39
N LEU A 45 2.95 -18.47 -4.61
CA LEU A 45 1.95 -17.93 -5.53
C LEU A 45 2.49 -17.71 -6.95
N PHE A 46 3.79 -17.43 -7.07
CA PHE A 46 4.45 -17.07 -8.32
C PHE A 46 5.70 -17.94 -8.55
N GLU A 47 5.50 -19.18 -9.00
CA GLU A 47 6.58 -20.15 -9.25
C GLU A 47 7.60 -19.66 -10.29
N ASN A 48 7.11 -18.95 -11.31
CA ASN A 48 7.90 -18.40 -12.42
C ASN A 48 8.53 -17.03 -12.13
N ARG A 49 8.53 -16.58 -10.88
CA ARG A 49 9.15 -15.30 -10.49
C ARG A 49 10.65 -15.27 -10.84
N THR A 50 11.12 -14.08 -11.22
CA THR A 50 12.51 -13.81 -11.61
C THR A 50 13.37 -13.28 -10.46
N PHE A 51 12.76 -12.97 -9.32
CA PHE A 51 13.41 -12.45 -8.12
C PHE A 51 12.86 -13.11 -6.84
N ASP A 52 13.62 -13.02 -5.76
CA ASP A 52 13.19 -13.34 -4.40
C ASP A 52 13.23 -12.06 -3.55
N ALA A 53 12.28 -11.91 -2.64
CA ALA A 53 12.30 -10.82 -1.67
C ALA A 53 13.00 -11.27 -0.39
N ASP A 54 13.90 -10.44 0.14
CA ASP A 54 14.67 -10.70 1.35
C ASP A 54 14.24 -9.71 2.44
N LEU A 55 13.79 -10.20 3.58
CA LEU A 55 13.35 -9.36 4.70
C LEU A 55 14.58 -8.85 5.46
N VAL A 56 15.01 -7.63 5.15
CA VAL A 56 16.28 -7.08 5.65
C VAL A 56 16.07 -6.40 6.99
N ALA A 57 15.31 -5.32 7.02
CA ALA A 57 15.15 -4.47 8.21
C ALA A 57 13.68 -4.13 8.48
N CYS A 58 13.31 -4.05 9.75
CA CYS A 58 11.98 -3.62 10.16
C CYS A 58 12.06 -2.56 11.26
N SER A 59 11.11 -1.63 11.33
CA SER A 59 10.94 -0.77 12.49
C SER A 59 9.50 -0.71 13.02
N ASP A 60 9.38 -0.61 14.34
CA ASP A 60 8.13 -0.36 15.05
C ASP A 60 8.44 0.29 16.41
N ALA A 61 7.52 1.09 16.95
CA ALA A 61 7.70 1.74 18.25
C ALA A 61 7.51 0.78 19.44
N LEU A 62 6.78 -0.33 19.26
CA LEU A 62 6.51 -1.27 20.34
C LEU A 62 7.59 -2.37 20.41
N PRO A 63 8.30 -2.54 21.55
CA PRO A 63 9.32 -3.58 21.69
C PRO A 63 8.87 -4.99 21.30
N ALA A 64 7.65 -5.38 21.72
CA ALA A 64 7.09 -6.68 21.36
C ALA A 64 6.93 -6.89 19.84
N ARG A 65 6.70 -5.81 19.07
CA ARG A 65 6.60 -5.88 17.60
C ARG A 65 7.97 -5.93 16.94
N ILE A 66 8.97 -5.27 17.51
CA ILE A 66 10.38 -5.39 17.08
C ILE A 66 10.82 -6.85 17.21
N ASP A 67 10.59 -7.46 18.38
CA ASP A 67 10.93 -8.87 18.64
C ASP A 67 10.16 -9.81 17.71
N GLN A 68 8.87 -9.56 17.49
CA GLN A 68 8.03 -10.36 16.61
C GLN A 68 8.50 -10.31 15.15
N ALA A 69 8.96 -9.16 14.66
CA ALA A 69 9.45 -9.01 13.29
C ALA A 69 10.63 -9.95 13.00
N VAL A 70 11.57 -10.06 13.93
CA VAL A 70 12.72 -10.98 13.78
C VAL A 70 12.30 -12.42 14.01
N THR A 71 11.69 -12.71 15.15
CA THR A 71 11.46 -14.09 15.62
C THR A 71 10.38 -14.84 14.83
N SER A 72 9.32 -14.14 14.41
CA SER A 72 8.14 -14.77 13.80
C SER A 72 8.07 -14.58 12.28
N PHE A 73 8.67 -13.52 11.75
CA PHE A 73 8.59 -13.19 10.32
C PHE A 73 9.94 -13.32 9.60
N GLY A 74 11.06 -13.34 10.32
CA GLY A 74 12.38 -13.60 9.75
C GLY A 74 13.10 -12.38 9.19
N PHE A 75 12.79 -11.16 9.67
CA PHE A 75 13.65 -10.00 9.37
C PHE A 75 15.05 -10.21 9.95
N LYS A 76 16.10 -9.85 9.20
CA LYS A 76 17.50 -9.96 9.69
C LYS A 76 17.76 -9.06 10.90
N ARG A 77 17.13 -7.89 10.94
CA ARG A 77 17.24 -6.91 12.02
C ARG A 77 15.94 -6.13 12.18
N ALA A 78 15.65 -5.70 13.41
CA ALA A 78 14.56 -4.77 13.69
C ALA A 78 14.95 -3.80 14.79
N SER A 79 14.43 -2.56 14.74
CA SER A 79 14.71 -1.54 15.76
C SER A 79 13.54 -0.57 15.92
N ALA A 80 13.63 0.34 16.89
CA ALA A 80 12.66 1.43 17.04
C ALA A 80 12.90 2.59 16.06
N ALA A 81 14.11 2.73 15.52
CA ALA A 81 14.51 3.83 14.66
C ALA A 81 14.23 3.49 13.19
N TRP A 82 13.31 4.21 12.56
CA TRP A 82 12.97 3.99 11.15
C TRP A 82 14.13 4.40 10.22
N GLU A 83 14.99 5.31 10.65
CA GLU A 83 16.21 5.74 9.96
C GLU A 83 17.10 4.53 9.67
N SER A 84 17.23 3.62 10.63
CA SER A 84 18.04 2.40 10.47
C SER A 84 17.57 1.48 9.33
N VAL A 85 16.29 1.57 8.94
CA VAL A 85 15.75 0.82 7.79
C VAL A 85 16.16 1.48 6.47
N ILE A 86 16.18 2.81 6.42
CA ILE A 86 16.48 3.57 5.20
C ILE A 86 17.99 3.62 4.93
N GLU A 87 18.79 3.76 5.99
CA GLU A 87 20.24 3.84 5.95
C GLU A 87 20.90 2.48 5.67
N ASP A 88 20.16 1.38 5.80
CA ASP A 88 20.67 0.04 5.55
C ASP A 88 21.06 -0.12 4.07
N PRO A 89 22.34 -0.41 3.75
CA PRO A 89 22.77 -0.61 2.38
C PRO A 89 22.13 -1.85 1.74
N ASP A 90 21.68 -2.83 2.54
CA ASP A 90 21.04 -4.05 2.05
C ASP A 90 19.56 -3.84 1.70
N VAL A 91 18.92 -2.74 2.11
CA VAL A 91 17.54 -2.42 1.76
C VAL A 91 17.50 -1.75 0.38
N GLU A 92 16.75 -2.30 -0.57
CA GLU A 92 16.52 -1.71 -1.90
C GLU A 92 15.14 -1.06 -2.02
N VAL A 93 14.15 -1.58 -1.28
CA VAL A 93 12.76 -1.10 -1.28
C VAL A 93 12.30 -0.88 0.15
N VAL A 94 11.69 0.29 0.40
CA VAL A 94 11.08 0.64 1.69
C VAL A 94 9.57 0.57 1.57
N TRP A 95 8.95 -0.28 2.40
CA TRP A 95 7.51 -0.39 2.57
C TRP A 95 7.09 0.39 3.81
N ILE A 96 6.39 1.50 3.60
CA ILE A 96 5.93 2.41 4.64
C ILE A 96 4.49 2.02 5.00
N ALA A 97 4.33 1.37 6.16
CA ALA A 97 3.07 0.98 6.78
C ALA A 97 2.87 1.62 8.16
N ALA A 98 3.59 2.73 8.39
CA ALA A 98 3.52 3.55 9.58
C ALA A 98 2.18 4.31 9.67
N PRO A 99 1.93 5.04 10.77
CA PRO A 99 0.78 5.94 10.83
C PRO A 99 0.85 7.07 9.77
N ASN A 100 -0.30 7.47 9.23
CA ASN A 100 -0.41 8.39 8.08
C ASN A 100 0.40 9.69 8.20
N MET A 101 0.47 10.26 9.39
CA MET A 101 1.10 11.54 9.73
C MET A 101 2.59 11.59 9.38
N VAL A 102 3.27 10.43 9.34
CA VAL A 102 4.71 10.37 9.05
C VAL A 102 5.02 9.91 7.62
N HIS A 103 4.01 9.54 6.83
CA HIS A 103 4.21 9.00 5.49
C HIS A 103 5.04 9.91 4.58
N VAL A 104 4.70 11.20 4.51
CA VAL A 104 5.37 12.14 3.61
C VAL A 104 6.86 12.24 3.93
N GLN A 105 7.21 12.39 5.21
CA GLN A 105 8.61 12.45 5.66
C GLN A 105 9.36 11.17 5.32
N LEU A 106 8.74 10.01 5.53
CA LEU A 106 9.36 8.72 5.24
C LEU A 106 9.55 8.49 3.74
N VAL A 107 8.59 8.92 2.91
CA VAL A 107 8.71 8.88 1.44
C VAL A 107 9.85 9.77 0.98
N GLU A 108 9.95 11.00 1.50
CA GLU A 108 11.01 11.95 1.18
C GLU A 108 12.39 11.39 1.55
N ALA A 109 12.54 10.85 2.76
CA ALA A 109 13.78 10.27 3.24
C ALA A 109 14.20 9.04 2.42
N ALA A 110 13.26 8.11 2.14
CA ALA A 110 13.56 6.92 1.36
C ALA A 110 13.93 7.25 -0.09
N ALA A 111 13.23 8.21 -0.70
CA ALA A 111 13.55 8.69 -2.04
C ALA A 111 14.92 9.38 -2.09
N GLN A 112 15.25 10.23 -1.11
CA GLN A 112 16.56 10.87 -1.01
C GLN A 112 17.70 9.86 -0.86
N ALA A 113 17.45 8.76 -0.16
CA ALA A 113 18.37 7.63 -0.03
C ALA A 113 18.44 6.72 -1.28
N GLY A 114 17.72 7.06 -2.36
CA GLY A 114 17.70 6.30 -3.61
C GLY A 114 16.97 4.96 -3.52
N LYS A 115 16.14 4.74 -2.50
CA LYS A 115 15.38 3.51 -2.30
C LYS A 115 14.06 3.57 -3.04
N ALA A 116 13.62 2.45 -3.61
CA ALA A 116 12.24 2.37 -4.11
C ALA A 116 11.26 2.46 -2.94
N VAL A 117 10.08 3.05 -3.17
CA VAL A 117 9.12 3.34 -2.09
C VAL A 117 7.77 2.73 -2.39
N PHE A 118 7.22 2.01 -1.43
CA PHE A 118 5.80 1.64 -1.42
C PHE A 118 5.18 2.20 -0.15
N CYS A 119 4.21 3.09 -0.26
CA CYS A 119 3.63 3.79 0.88
C CYS A 119 2.14 3.46 1.02
N GLU A 120 1.71 3.13 2.24
CA GLU A 120 0.29 2.96 2.53
C GLU A 120 -0.51 4.23 2.25
N LYS A 121 -1.78 4.01 1.92
CA LYS A 121 -2.72 5.11 1.68
C LYS A 121 -3.37 5.55 2.99
N PRO A 122 -3.77 6.84 3.10
CA PRO A 122 -3.36 7.95 2.26
C PRO A 122 -1.89 8.34 2.50
N VAL A 123 -1.20 8.76 1.44
CA VAL A 123 0.22 9.20 1.52
C VAL A 123 0.38 10.50 2.34
N GLY A 124 -0.66 11.32 2.40
CA GLY A 124 -0.71 12.55 3.18
C GLY A 124 -2.15 12.97 3.44
N GLY A 125 -2.34 13.85 4.43
CA GLY A 125 -3.66 14.38 4.80
C GLY A 125 -4.19 15.42 3.82
N THR A 126 -3.32 16.07 3.03
CA THR A 126 -3.70 17.09 2.03
C THR A 126 -3.13 16.82 0.64
N PRO A 127 -3.75 17.37 -0.43
CA PRO A 127 -3.20 17.27 -1.79
C PRO A 127 -1.77 17.81 -1.92
N GLU A 128 -1.44 18.90 -1.22
CA GLU A 128 -0.12 19.53 -1.26
C GLU A 128 0.95 18.61 -0.67
N GLN A 129 0.63 17.94 0.44
CA GLN A 129 1.48 16.94 1.08
C GLN A 129 1.75 15.75 0.14
N VAL A 130 0.70 15.21 -0.49
CA VAL A 130 0.84 14.11 -1.45
C VAL A 130 1.65 14.53 -2.68
N ALA A 131 1.41 15.74 -3.20
CA ALA A 131 2.16 16.28 -4.33
C ALA A 131 3.64 16.48 -3.98
N ARG A 132 3.95 16.85 -2.73
CA ARG A 132 5.33 16.97 -2.22
C ARG A 132 6.04 15.63 -2.21
N ALA A 133 5.44 14.59 -1.61
CA ALA A 133 5.96 13.23 -1.62
C ALA A 133 6.19 12.70 -3.05
N ALA A 134 5.21 12.92 -3.93
CA ALA A 134 5.30 12.48 -5.32
C ALA A 134 6.40 13.23 -6.11
N ARG A 135 6.63 14.52 -5.82
CA ARG A 135 7.76 15.27 -6.40
C ARG A 135 9.09 14.72 -5.91
N ALA A 136 9.24 14.42 -4.61
CA ALA A 136 10.48 13.88 -4.06
C ALA A 136 10.87 12.56 -4.74
N ALA A 137 9.93 11.61 -4.86
CA ALA A 137 10.17 10.34 -5.55
C ALA A 137 10.56 10.53 -7.03
N ARG A 138 9.85 11.41 -7.76
CA ARG A 138 10.17 11.71 -9.16
C ARG A 138 11.54 12.38 -9.33
N THR A 139 11.87 13.35 -8.51
CA THR A 139 13.16 14.06 -8.56
C THR A 139 14.31 13.12 -8.26
N ALA A 140 14.14 12.19 -7.32
CA ALA A 140 15.14 11.16 -7.02
C ALA A 140 15.24 10.06 -8.09
N GLY A 141 14.27 9.98 -9.01
CA GLY A 141 14.22 8.94 -10.05
C GLY A 141 13.94 7.53 -9.51
N VAL A 142 13.36 7.41 -8.31
CA VAL A 142 13.08 6.11 -7.69
C VAL A 142 11.71 5.57 -8.11
N ILE A 143 11.58 4.25 -8.13
CA ILE A 143 10.28 3.59 -8.30
C ILE A 143 9.43 3.89 -7.06
N SER A 144 8.20 4.36 -7.26
CA SER A 144 7.26 4.63 -6.18
C SER A 144 5.88 4.03 -6.43
N GLY A 145 5.23 3.53 -5.38
CA GLY A 145 3.86 3.02 -5.40
C GLY A 145 3.07 3.41 -4.15
N VAL A 146 1.75 3.35 -4.26
CA VAL A 146 0.81 3.63 -3.16
C VAL A 146 -0.05 2.40 -2.90
N GLY A 147 -0.39 2.14 -1.64
CA GLY A 147 -1.16 1.01 -1.11
C GLY A 147 -2.62 0.89 -1.55
N TYR A 148 -2.96 1.22 -2.80
CA TYR A 148 -4.28 0.96 -3.37
C TYR A 148 -4.44 -0.52 -3.76
N ASN A 149 -4.55 -1.38 -2.77
CA ASN A 149 -4.51 -2.83 -2.93
C ASN A 149 -5.70 -3.41 -3.72
N TYR A 150 -6.89 -2.82 -3.66
CA TYR A 150 -8.09 -3.34 -4.35
C TYR A 150 -7.93 -3.41 -5.86
N ARG A 151 -7.10 -2.55 -6.44
CA ARG A 151 -6.83 -2.52 -7.87
C ARG A 151 -6.18 -3.81 -8.38
N TRP A 152 -5.53 -4.56 -7.50
CA TRP A 152 -4.85 -5.81 -7.78
C TRP A 152 -5.72 -7.06 -7.57
N ALA A 153 -6.98 -6.90 -7.18
CA ALA A 153 -7.92 -8.01 -7.16
C ALA A 153 -8.03 -8.62 -8.58
N PRO A 154 -7.95 -9.94 -8.76
CA PRO A 154 -7.99 -10.57 -10.08
C PRO A 154 -9.21 -10.15 -10.91
N LEU A 155 -10.37 -9.95 -10.26
CA LEU A 155 -11.58 -9.46 -10.92
C LEU A 155 -11.42 -8.05 -11.50
N VAL A 156 -10.69 -7.16 -10.81
CA VAL A 156 -10.41 -5.80 -11.31
C VAL A 156 -9.42 -5.86 -12.47
N GLY A 157 -8.41 -6.72 -12.38
CA GLY A 157 -7.49 -6.99 -13.48
C GLY A 157 -8.21 -7.49 -14.74
N TYR A 158 -9.13 -8.44 -14.57
CA TYR A 158 -9.94 -8.97 -15.66
C TYR A 158 -10.91 -7.92 -16.23
N ALA A 159 -11.56 -7.13 -15.39
CA ALA A 159 -12.40 -6.02 -15.85
C ALA A 159 -11.60 -5.00 -16.68
N ARG A 160 -10.36 -4.69 -16.27
CA ARG A 160 -9.46 -3.84 -17.04
C ARG A 160 -9.11 -4.45 -18.40
N GLU A 161 -8.88 -5.75 -18.47
CA GLU A 161 -8.62 -6.46 -19.72
C GLU A 161 -9.80 -6.36 -20.68
N LEU A 162 -11.02 -6.68 -20.23
CA LEU A 162 -12.24 -6.59 -21.04
C LEU A 162 -12.50 -5.18 -21.58
N ILE A 163 -12.18 -4.15 -20.78
CA ILE A 163 -12.26 -2.75 -21.22
C ILE A 163 -11.19 -2.48 -22.29
N ALA A 164 -9.95 -2.91 -22.06
CA ALA A 164 -8.83 -2.66 -22.96
C ALA A 164 -8.95 -3.40 -24.31
N THR A 165 -9.56 -4.60 -24.33
CA THR A 165 -9.81 -5.39 -25.54
C THR A 165 -11.04 -4.90 -26.32
N GLY A 166 -11.84 -4.00 -25.73
CA GLY A 166 -13.07 -3.48 -26.34
C GLY A 166 -14.26 -4.44 -26.25
N GLU A 167 -14.16 -5.53 -25.50
CA GLU A 167 -15.24 -6.52 -25.33
C GLU A 167 -16.50 -5.93 -24.69
N LEU A 168 -16.35 -4.86 -23.89
CA LEU A 168 -17.47 -4.15 -23.28
C LEU A 168 -17.97 -2.95 -24.11
N GLY A 169 -17.38 -2.70 -25.29
CA GLY A 169 -17.64 -1.50 -26.09
C GLY A 169 -17.19 -0.21 -25.40
N GLU A 170 -17.87 0.90 -25.71
CA GLU A 170 -17.58 2.19 -25.10
C GLU A 170 -18.13 2.25 -23.66
N ILE A 171 -17.24 2.49 -22.70
CA ILE A 171 -17.65 2.68 -21.30
C ILE A 171 -18.22 4.09 -21.12
N THR A 172 -19.54 4.16 -20.98
CA THR A 172 -20.25 5.44 -20.82
C THR A 172 -20.38 5.88 -19.36
N ASN A 173 -20.29 4.95 -18.40
CA ASN A 173 -20.60 5.23 -17.00
C ASN A 173 -19.76 4.38 -16.03
N TYR A 174 -19.31 5.01 -14.94
CA TYR A 174 -18.68 4.34 -13.80
C TYR A 174 -19.42 4.67 -12.51
N ARG A 175 -19.64 3.67 -11.66
CA ARG A 175 -20.27 3.84 -10.35
C ARG A 175 -19.44 3.12 -9.28
N GLY A 176 -18.60 3.88 -8.58
CA GLY A 176 -17.83 3.40 -7.43
C GLY A 176 -18.56 3.64 -6.11
N ARG A 177 -18.56 2.65 -5.22
CA ARG A 177 -19.10 2.75 -3.86
C ARG A 177 -18.19 2.03 -2.89
N PHE A 178 -17.89 2.67 -1.77
CA PHE A 178 -17.20 2.05 -0.66
C PHE A 178 -18.05 2.28 0.60
N PHE A 179 -18.69 1.21 1.08
CA PHE A 179 -19.44 1.25 2.33
C PHE A 179 -18.60 0.67 3.46
N SER A 180 -18.63 1.33 4.60
CA SER A 180 -17.97 0.89 5.82
C SER A 180 -18.79 1.29 7.03
N MET A 181 -18.62 0.55 8.13
CA MET A 181 -19.37 0.74 9.38
C MET A 181 -18.47 1.01 10.60
N TYR A 182 -17.16 1.15 10.43
CA TYR A 182 -16.23 1.32 11.57
C TYR A 182 -16.51 2.59 12.40
N GLY A 183 -17.18 3.59 11.82
CA GLY A 183 -17.58 4.82 12.50
C GLY A 183 -19.09 4.92 12.74
N ALA A 184 -19.85 3.84 12.65
CA ALA A 184 -21.32 3.91 12.73
C ALA A 184 -21.85 4.10 14.15
N ASP A 185 -21.10 3.67 15.18
CA ASP A 185 -21.50 3.79 16.59
C ASP A 185 -21.18 5.20 17.12
N PRO A 186 -22.17 5.99 17.59
CA PRO A 186 -21.93 7.29 18.22
C PRO A 186 -21.09 7.23 19.51
N LEU A 187 -21.06 6.08 20.19
CA LEU A 187 -20.25 5.85 21.40
C LEU A 187 -18.80 5.46 21.08
N GLY A 188 -18.46 5.25 19.80
CA GLY A 188 -17.09 5.02 19.37
C GLY A 188 -16.20 6.25 19.61
N LEU A 189 -14.99 6.02 20.11
CA LEU A 189 -14.07 7.07 20.54
C LEU A 189 -13.63 8.00 19.39
N ASN A 190 -13.39 9.27 19.74
CA ASN A 190 -12.84 10.29 18.84
C ASN A 190 -11.34 10.09 18.57
N SER A 191 -10.97 8.97 17.97
CA SER A 191 -9.59 8.63 17.61
C SER A 191 -9.00 9.53 16.51
N TRP A 192 -7.71 9.38 16.25
CA TRP A 192 -6.99 10.03 15.14
C TRP A 192 -7.69 9.96 13.78
N ARG A 193 -8.46 8.89 13.51
CA ARG A 193 -9.21 8.71 12.24
C ARG A 193 -10.29 9.75 11.98
N PHE A 194 -10.76 10.42 13.02
CA PHE A 194 -11.78 11.46 12.93
C PHE A 194 -11.19 12.87 13.03
N GLN A 195 -9.86 12.99 13.10
CA GLN A 195 -9.15 14.26 13.21
C GLN A 195 -8.53 14.62 11.86
N LEU A 196 -8.86 15.82 11.34
CA LEU A 196 -8.44 16.27 10.01
C LEU A 196 -6.91 16.36 9.88
N ASP A 197 -6.25 16.86 10.92
CA ASP A 197 -4.80 17.05 11.00
C ASP A 197 -4.01 15.72 11.04
N GLN A 198 -4.68 14.61 11.36
CA GLN A 198 -4.09 13.29 11.45
C GLN A 198 -4.50 12.38 10.27
N ALA A 199 -5.80 12.18 10.07
CA ALA A 199 -6.31 11.24 9.06
C ALA A 199 -6.70 11.86 7.71
N GLY A 200 -6.73 13.20 7.63
CA GLY A 200 -7.26 13.91 6.48
C GLY A 200 -8.79 13.95 6.46
N TYR A 201 -9.38 13.99 5.27
CA TYR A 201 -10.81 14.23 5.04
C TYR A 201 -11.74 13.03 5.37
N GLY A 202 -11.40 12.23 6.38
CA GLY A 202 -12.21 11.09 6.84
C GLY A 202 -12.48 10.07 5.72
N VAL A 203 -13.75 9.71 5.52
CA VAL A 203 -14.14 8.69 4.52
C VAL A 203 -13.73 9.05 3.09
N THR A 204 -13.59 10.34 2.79
CA THR A 204 -13.20 10.83 1.47
C THR A 204 -11.75 10.44 1.15
N SER A 205 -10.82 10.68 2.06
CA SER A 205 -9.41 10.30 1.89
C SER A 205 -9.15 8.82 2.17
N ASP A 206 -9.89 8.22 3.10
CA ASP A 206 -9.63 6.84 3.54
C ASP A 206 -10.27 5.79 2.62
N LEU A 207 -11.54 5.99 2.22
CA LEU A 207 -12.33 4.97 1.53
C LEU A 207 -12.66 5.36 0.09
N MET A 208 -13.17 6.58 -0.13
CA MET A 208 -13.55 7.05 -1.46
C MET A 208 -12.34 7.12 -2.40
N SER A 209 -11.14 7.37 -1.86
CA SER A 209 -9.89 7.33 -2.60
C SER A 209 -9.66 6.00 -3.33
N HIS A 210 -10.08 4.86 -2.77
CA HIS A 210 -10.03 3.56 -3.46
C HIS A 210 -10.99 3.48 -4.65
N ALA A 211 -12.20 4.03 -4.51
CA ALA A 211 -13.16 4.07 -5.62
C ALA A 211 -12.68 5.02 -6.74
N VAL A 212 -12.14 6.17 -6.37
CA VAL A 212 -11.51 7.12 -7.30
C VAL A 212 -10.33 6.47 -8.02
N ASP A 213 -9.49 5.73 -7.28
CA ASP A 213 -8.37 5.01 -7.87
C ASP A 213 -8.81 3.97 -8.91
N LEU A 214 -9.84 3.18 -8.61
CA LEU A 214 -10.41 2.23 -9.55
C LEU A 214 -11.00 2.92 -10.78
N ALA A 215 -11.62 4.10 -10.63
CA ALA A 215 -12.07 4.90 -11.77
C ALA A 215 -10.90 5.29 -12.68
N HIS A 216 -9.79 5.77 -12.08
CA HIS A 216 -8.57 6.10 -12.83
C HIS A 216 -7.96 4.88 -13.53
N MET A 217 -7.92 3.72 -12.87
CA MET A 217 -7.35 2.49 -13.44
C MET A 217 -8.20 1.90 -14.57
N LEU A 218 -9.52 1.88 -14.41
CA LEU A 218 -10.43 1.20 -15.33
C LEU A 218 -10.90 2.10 -16.47
N ILE A 219 -11.09 3.40 -16.21
CA ILE A 219 -11.75 4.33 -17.12
C ILE A 219 -10.78 5.40 -17.62
N GLY A 220 -10.10 6.06 -16.69
CA GLY A 220 -9.15 7.13 -17.00
C GLY A 220 -9.32 8.38 -16.12
N PRO A 221 -8.67 9.50 -16.50
CA PRO A 221 -8.61 10.70 -15.66
C PRO A 221 -9.97 11.38 -15.47
N ILE A 222 -10.29 11.70 -14.22
CA ILE A 222 -11.43 12.54 -13.86
C ILE A 222 -11.10 14.01 -14.20
N THR A 223 -11.92 14.65 -15.02
CA THR A 223 -11.67 16.04 -15.50
C THR A 223 -12.38 17.11 -14.69
N ARG A 224 -13.54 16.79 -14.10
CA ARG A 224 -14.34 17.68 -13.25
C ARG A 224 -15.07 16.86 -12.20
N LEU A 225 -15.37 17.48 -11.07
CA LEU A 225 -16.13 16.86 -9.99
C LEU A 225 -17.17 17.84 -9.44
N THR A 226 -18.23 17.28 -8.87
CA THR A 226 -19.13 17.93 -7.93
C THR A 226 -19.28 16.99 -6.75
N GLY A 227 -19.42 17.54 -5.54
CA GLY A 227 -19.45 16.73 -4.33
C GLY A 227 -20.28 17.37 -3.23
N THR A 228 -20.83 16.52 -2.39
CA THR A 228 -21.48 16.89 -1.14
C THR A 228 -20.84 16.05 -0.05
N ILE A 229 -20.50 16.69 1.06
CA ILE A 229 -19.91 16.06 2.24
C ILE A 229 -20.89 16.19 3.39
N GLU A 230 -20.93 15.20 4.28
CA GLU A 230 -21.80 15.20 5.45
C GLU A 230 -21.10 14.53 6.63
N THR A 231 -21.35 15.05 7.83
CA THR A 231 -20.86 14.49 9.10
C THR A 231 -22.07 14.11 9.95
N PHE A 232 -22.50 12.85 9.82
CA PHE A 232 -23.70 12.36 10.50
C PHE A 232 -23.56 12.25 12.03
N ILE A 233 -22.35 12.02 12.53
CA ILE A 233 -22.04 11.93 13.96
C ILE A 233 -21.00 13.04 14.26
N PRO A 234 -21.44 14.22 14.72
CA PRO A 234 -20.56 15.37 14.91
C PRO A 234 -19.74 15.28 16.20
N GLU A 235 -20.19 14.49 17.18
CA GLU A 235 -19.57 14.39 18.50
C GLU A 235 -19.37 12.93 18.91
N ARG A 236 -18.27 12.68 19.60
CA ARG A 236 -17.84 11.35 20.06
C ARG A 236 -17.14 11.46 21.41
N PRO A 237 -17.19 10.42 22.26
CA PRO A 237 -16.40 10.39 23.50
C PRO A 237 -14.90 10.57 23.22
N ALA A 238 -14.22 11.33 24.07
CA ALA A 238 -12.78 11.52 23.95
C ALA A 238 -12.02 10.20 24.21
N PRO A 239 -10.93 9.93 23.48
CA PRO A 239 -10.06 8.81 23.79
C PRO A 239 -9.40 8.99 25.16
N GLY A 240 -9.31 7.92 25.95
CA GLY A 240 -8.43 7.88 27.13
C GLY A 240 -6.96 7.70 26.74
N ASP A 241 -6.06 7.83 27.72
CA ASP A 241 -4.62 7.63 27.50
C ASP A 241 -4.33 6.24 26.93
N GLY A 242 -3.58 6.18 25.82
CA GLY A 242 -3.23 4.94 25.14
C GLY A 242 -4.34 4.31 24.29
N ALA A 243 -5.48 4.98 24.11
CA ALA A 243 -6.53 4.48 23.24
C ALA A 243 -6.06 4.40 21.77
N SER A 244 -6.11 3.19 21.24
CA SER A 244 -5.89 2.89 19.84
C SER A 244 -7.23 2.97 19.09
N HIS A 245 -7.22 3.29 17.79
CA HIS A 245 -8.43 3.09 16.98
C HIS A 245 -8.81 1.60 16.84
N TYR A 246 -7.85 0.73 17.10
CA TYR A 246 -7.95 -0.74 17.05
C TYR A 246 -7.87 -1.38 18.41
#